data_AF-A9L074-F1
#
_entry.id   AF-A9L074-F1
#
_cell.length_a   1.000
_cell.length_b   1.000
_cell.length_c   1.000
_cell.angle_alpha   90.00
_cell.angle_beta   90.00
_cell.angle_gamma   90.00
#
_symmetry.space_group_name_H-M   'P 1'
#
loop_
_entity.id
_entity.type
_entity.pdbx_description
1 polymer ?
#
loop_
_entity_poly.entity_id
_entity_poly.type
_entity_poly.pdbx_seq_one_letter_code
_entity_poly.pdbx_strand_id
1 'polypeptide(L)'
;MWAYYTKGCYQLLRRKGCKATIPPRSNAGLWEKGHPRNEAVETLKSGQLKQWKIDNGYHQRSLAETAMGRYKQLNSPMISLRDYNAQVAEALAGVKAMNNVIRLGMPVRQQVA
;
A
#
# COMPACT_ATOMS: atom_id res chain seq x y z
N MET A 1 12.08 -3.15 -6.63
CA MET A 1 10.77 -3.64 -7.14
C MET A 1 10.87 -4.60 -8.33
N TRP A 2 12.00 -4.64 -9.05
CA TRP A 2 12.15 -5.45 -10.28
C TRP A 2 12.25 -6.96 -10.03
N ALA A 3 12.72 -7.35 -8.84
CA ALA A 3 12.89 -8.74 -8.44
C ALA A 3 11.57 -9.53 -8.37
N TYR A 4 10.44 -8.85 -8.12
CA TYR A 4 9.17 -9.51 -7.86
C TYR A 4 8.34 -9.78 -9.14
N TYR A 5 8.73 -9.22 -10.29
CA TYR A 5 8.02 -9.37 -11.55
C TYR A 5 8.50 -10.59 -12.35
N THR A 6 8.53 -11.76 -11.71
CA THR A 6 9.02 -13.02 -12.28
C THR A 6 7.99 -14.13 -12.13
N LYS A 7 8.00 -15.12 -13.02
CA LYS A 7 7.08 -16.28 -12.92
C LYS A 7 7.22 -16.99 -11.57
N GLY A 8 8.43 -17.13 -11.04
CA GLY A 8 8.68 -17.71 -9.72
C GLY A 8 7.98 -16.97 -8.58
N CYS A 9 7.96 -15.63 -8.61
CA CYS A 9 7.21 -14.86 -7.62
C CYS A 9 5.70 -15.06 -7.72
N TYR A 10 5.13 -15.11 -8.94
CA TYR A 10 3.71 -15.40 -9.12
C TYR A 10 3.34 -16.82 -8.65
N GLN A 11 4.21 -17.80 -8.90
CA GLN A 11 4.02 -19.16 -8.38
C GLN A 11 4.07 -19.21 -6.85
N LEU A 12 5.01 -18.49 -6.23
CA LEU A 12 5.10 -18.38 -4.77
C LEU A 12 3.84 -17.74 -4.18
N LEU A 13 3.37 -16.63 -4.75
CA LEU A 13 2.14 -15.96 -4.32
C LEU A 13 0.93 -16.89 -4.43
N ARG A 14 0.82 -17.63 -5.54
CA ARG A 14 -0.22 -18.65 -5.73
C ARG A 14 -0.15 -19.73 -4.66
N ARG A 15 1.05 -20.26 -4.35
CA ARG A 15 1.24 -21.26 -3.28
C ARG A 15 0.86 -20.73 -1.90
N LYS A 16 1.06 -19.43 -1.67
CA LYS A 16 0.69 -18.74 -0.42
C LYS A 16 -0.78 -18.30 -0.37
N GLY A 17 -1.55 -18.52 -1.43
CA GLY A 17 -2.94 -18.03 -1.52
C GLY A 17 -3.06 -16.51 -1.59
N CYS A 18 -1.98 -15.81 -1.92
CA CYS A 18 -1.96 -14.35 -2.00
C CYS A 18 -2.31 -13.87 -3.41
N LYS A 19 -3.16 -12.84 -3.49
CA LYS A 19 -3.40 -12.13 -4.75
C LYS A 19 -2.16 -11.32 -5.13
N ALA A 20 -1.72 -11.43 -6.38
CA ALA A 20 -0.57 -10.68 -6.88
C ALA A 20 -0.96 -9.24 -7.22
N THR A 21 -0.45 -8.27 -6.46
CA THR A 21 -0.64 -6.83 -6.70
C THR A 21 0.65 -6.20 -7.25
N ILE A 22 1.15 -6.76 -8.35
CA ILE A 22 2.43 -6.35 -8.95
C ILE A 22 2.14 -5.67 -10.30
N PRO A 23 2.38 -4.35 -10.43
CA PRO A 23 2.12 -3.64 -11.66
C PRO A 23 3.09 -4.08 -12.77
N PRO A 24 2.61 -4.25 -14.00
CA PRO A 24 3.44 -4.60 -15.13
C PRO A 24 4.32 -3.46 -15.61
N ARG A 25 5.39 -3.81 -16.33
CA ARG A 25 6.25 -2.85 -17.04
C ARG A 25 5.54 -2.31 -18.27
N SER A 26 5.87 -1.09 -18.69
CA SER A 26 5.33 -0.45 -19.91
C SER A 26 5.48 -1.31 -21.17
N ASN A 27 6.57 -2.07 -21.28
CA ASN A 27 6.85 -2.97 -22.40
C ASN A 27 6.45 -4.44 -22.14
N ALA A 28 5.60 -4.71 -21.15
CA ALA A 28 5.23 -6.07 -20.80
C ALA A 28 4.45 -6.77 -21.92
N GLY A 29 5.01 -7.87 -22.44
CA GLY A 29 4.27 -8.84 -23.25
C GLY A 29 3.38 -9.76 -22.40
N LEU A 30 2.37 -10.37 -23.02
CA LEU A 30 1.54 -11.40 -22.40
C LEU A 30 2.37 -12.66 -22.14
N TRP A 31 2.03 -13.38 -21.08
CA TRP A 31 2.53 -14.74 -20.84
C TRP A 31 1.50 -15.77 -21.36
N GLU A 32 1.72 -17.05 -21.04
CA GLU A 32 0.80 -18.13 -21.38
C GLU A 32 -0.67 -17.78 -21.06
N LYS A 33 -1.58 -18.28 -21.91
CA LYS A 33 -3.01 -18.00 -21.81
C LYS A 33 -3.53 -18.39 -20.42
N GLY A 34 -4.30 -17.50 -19.81
CA GLY A 34 -4.85 -17.70 -18.46
C GLY A 34 -3.92 -17.35 -17.30
N HIS A 35 -2.70 -16.86 -17.56
CA HIS A 35 -1.82 -16.43 -16.47
C HIS A 35 -2.39 -15.17 -15.76
N PRO A 36 -2.52 -15.15 -14.41
CA PRO A 36 -3.14 -14.03 -13.67
C PRO A 36 -2.55 -12.64 -13.94
N ARG A 37 -1.25 -12.58 -14.24
CA ARG A 37 -0.56 -11.34 -14.67
C ARG A 37 -1.17 -10.69 -15.92
N ASN A 38 -1.74 -11.47 -16.84
CA ASN A 38 -2.15 -10.98 -18.15
C ASN A 38 -3.26 -9.93 -18.06
N GLU A 39 -4.15 -10.02 -17.08
CA GLU A 39 -5.17 -9.00 -16.78
C GLU A 39 -4.53 -7.62 -16.53
N ALA A 40 -3.48 -7.58 -15.70
CA ALA A 40 -2.76 -6.34 -15.42
C ALA A 40 -2.06 -5.79 -16.68
N VAL A 41 -1.55 -6.68 -17.54
CA VAL A 41 -0.89 -6.29 -18.80
C VAL A 41 -1.90 -5.74 -19.81
N GLU A 42 -3.09 -6.33 -19.89
CA GLU A 42 -4.17 -5.85 -20.75
C GLU A 42 -4.69 -4.48 -20.29
N THR A 43 -4.89 -4.28 -18.98
CA THR A 43 -5.25 -2.97 -18.42
C THR A 43 -4.16 -1.92 -18.61
N LEU A 44 -2.89 -2.31 -18.62
CA LEU A 44 -1.80 -1.42 -19.03
C LEU A 44 -1.93 -1.01 -20.50
N LYS A 45 -2.17 -1.97 -21.40
CA LYS A 45 -2.30 -1.69 -22.84
C LYS A 45 -3.53 -0.84 -23.19
N SER A 46 -4.59 -0.94 -22.40
CA SER A 46 -5.79 -0.09 -22.53
C SER A 46 -5.68 1.27 -21.84
N GLY A 47 -4.53 1.58 -21.20
CA GLY A 47 -4.32 2.84 -20.49
C GLY A 47 -5.01 2.93 -19.11
N GLN A 48 -5.63 1.85 -18.64
CA GLN A 48 -6.41 1.80 -17.39
C GLN A 48 -5.59 1.32 -16.18
N LEU A 49 -4.26 1.26 -16.29
CA LEU A 49 -3.40 0.74 -15.20
C LEU A 49 -3.55 1.54 -13.89
N LYS A 50 -3.85 2.84 -13.97
CA LYS A 50 -4.07 3.67 -12.78
C LYS A 50 -5.28 3.15 -11.98
N GLN A 51 -6.39 2.86 -12.66
CA GLN A 51 -7.59 2.32 -12.02
C GLN A 51 -7.32 0.90 -11.49
N TRP A 52 -6.66 0.05 -12.28
CA TRP A 52 -6.26 -1.29 -11.84
C TRP A 52 -5.45 -1.27 -10.53
N LYS A 53 -4.52 -0.31 -10.36
CA LYS A 53 -3.75 -0.15 -9.11
C LYS A 53 -4.63 0.18 -7.90
N ILE A 54 -5.68 0.97 -8.10
CA ILE A 54 -6.64 1.34 -7.05
C ILE A 54 -7.48 0.11 -6.67
N ASP A 55 -8.10 -0.53 -7.67
CA ASP A 55 -9.00 -1.67 -7.46
C ASP A 55 -8.29 -2.88 -6.84
N ASN A 56 -6.99 -3.01 -7.11
CA ASN A 56 -6.17 -4.09 -6.58
C ASN A 56 -5.40 -3.70 -5.31
N GLY A 57 -5.62 -2.51 -4.74
CA GLY A 57 -4.98 -2.11 -3.48
C GLY A 57 -3.46 -2.00 -3.55
N TYR A 58 -2.90 -1.69 -4.71
CA TYR A 58 -1.45 -1.64 -4.93
C TYR A 58 -0.74 -0.68 -3.96
N HIS A 59 -1.38 0.44 -3.62
CA HIS A 59 -0.78 1.51 -2.81
C HIS A 59 -0.80 1.27 -1.30
N GLN A 60 -1.40 0.17 -0.81
CA GLN A 60 -1.58 -0.09 0.62
C GLN A 60 -0.26 -0.05 1.40
N ARG A 61 0.81 -0.66 0.86
CA ARG A 61 2.13 -0.64 1.49
C ARG A 61 2.70 0.77 1.64
N SER A 62 2.67 1.56 0.57
CA SER A 62 3.21 2.93 0.59
C SER A 62 2.41 3.84 1.54
N LEU A 63 1.10 3.64 1.64
CA LEU A 63 0.24 4.34 2.59
C LEU A 63 0.61 3.98 4.04
N ALA A 64 0.77 2.69 4.34
CA ALA A 64 1.19 2.23 5.66
C ALA A 64 2.59 2.73 6.04
N GLU A 65 3.56 2.65 5.12
CA GLU A 65 4.93 3.16 5.34
C GLU A 65 4.91 4.67 5.62
N THR A 66 4.11 5.43 4.86
CA THR A 66 3.95 6.87 5.08
C THR A 66 3.30 7.18 6.43
N ALA A 67 2.25 6.46 6.80
CA ALA A 67 1.59 6.60 8.09
C ALA A 67 2.55 6.30 9.25
N MET A 68 3.35 5.24 9.13
CA MET A 68 4.37 4.89 10.11
C MET A 68 5.51 5.91 10.18
N GLY A 69 5.92 6.49 9.04
CA GLY A 69 6.89 7.58 9.00
C GLY A 69 6.43 8.79 9.81
N ARG A 70 5.17 9.22 9.60
CA ARG A 70 4.55 10.30 10.38
C ARG A 70 4.43 9.97 11.86
N TYR A 71 4.00 8.75 12.17
CA TYR A 71 3.90 8.29 13.55
C TYR A 71 5.25 8.35 14.26
N LYS A 72 6.31 7.86 13.62
CA LYS A 72 7.67 7.89 14.17
C LYS A 72 8.19 9.30 14.39
N GLN A 73 7.89 10.23 13.50
CA GLN A 73 8.33 11.62 13.65
C GLN A 73 7.58 12.34 14.78
N LEU A 74 6.27 12.10 14.91
CA LEU A 74 5.43 12.87 15.83
C LEU A 74 5.31 12.25 17.22
N ASN A 75 5.15 10.92 17.31
CA ASN A 75 4.75 10.24 18.53
C ASN A 75 5.86 9.39 19.16
N SER A 76 6.73 8.77 18.35
CA SER A 76 7.78 7.90 18.89
C SER A 76 8.74 8.57 19.88
N PRO A 77 9.10 9.88 19.75
CA PRO A 77 9.94 10.55 20.74
C PRO A 77 9.25 10.80 22.08
N MET A 78 7.90 10.72 22.12
CA MET A 78 7.11 10.97 23.33
C MET A 78 6.90 9.72 24.19
N ILE A 79 7.22 8.52 23.67
CA ILE A 79 7.13 7.27 24.43
C ILE A 79 8.23 7.29 25.49
N SER A 80 7.85 7.45 26.74
CA SER A 80 8.78 7.74 27.83
C SER A 80 8.70 6.75 28.99
N LEU A 81 7.61 5.99 29.07
CA LEU A 81 7.38 5.03 30.15
C LEU A 81 8.31 3.83 29.99
N ARG A 82 8.73 3.24 31.11
CA ARG A 82 9.68 2.11 31.14
C ARG A 82 9.02 0.75 31.40
N ASP A 83 7.68 0.74 31.47
CA ASP A 83 6.88 -0.48 31.50
C ASP A 83 6.36 -0.80 30.09
N TYR A 84 6.41 -2.08 29.70
CA TYR A 84 6.03 -2.51 28.36
C TYR A 84 4.56 -2.21 28.03
N ASN A 85 3.64 -2.54 28.95
CA ASN A 85 2.22 -2.32 28.72
C ASN A 85 1.89 -0.83 28.67
N ALA A 86 2.58 -0.03 29.49
CA ALA A 86 2.49 1.42 29.46
C ALA A 86 2.98 2.02 28.14
N GLN A 87 4.08 1.52 27.57
CA GLN A 87 4.55 1.93 26.23
C GLN A 87 3.56 1.55 25.12
N VAL A 88 2.94 0.37 25.21
CA VAL A 88 1.87 -0.03 24.29
C VAL A 88 0.68 0.94 24.39
N ALA A 89 0.29 1.33 25.60
CA ALA A 89 -0.79 2.30 25.82
C ALA A 89 -0.43 3.69 25.25
N GLU A 90 0.78 4.18 25.49
CA GLU A 90 1.29 5.44 24.88
C GLU A 90 1.21 5.37 23.36
N ALA A 91 1.61 4.23 22.77
CA ALA A 91 1.60 4.07 21.34
C ALA A 91 0.17 4.10 20.75
N LEU A 92 -0.76 3.40 21.39
CA LEU A 92 -2.18 3.40 20.98
C LEU A 92 -2.81 4.78 21.13
N ALA A 93 -2.48 5.52 22.19
CA ALA A 93 -2.92 6.89 22.38
C ALA A 93 -2.39 7.81 21.25
N GLY A 94 -1.10 7.67 20.88
CA GLY A 94 -0.50 8.40 19.78
C GLY A 94 -1.15 8.11 18.42
N VAL A 95 -1.48 6.84 18.14
CA VAL A 95 -2.22 6.47 16.93
C VAL A 95 -3.60 7.13 16.92
N LYS A 96 -4.32 7.10 18.05
CA LYS A 96 -5.65 7.71 18.15
C LYS A 96 -5.61 9.24 17.96
N ALA A 97 -4.64 9.91 18.57
CA ALA A 97 -4.41 11.33 18.41
C ALA A 97 -4.08 11.69 16.95
N MET A 98 -3.14 10.96 16.34
CA MET A 98 -2.74 11.16 14.94
C MET A 98 -3.92 10.97 13.97
N ASN A 99 -4.74 9.94 14.16
CA ASN A 99 -5.91 9.70 13.32
C ASN A 99 -6.94 10.83 13.42
N ASN A 100 -7.13 11.40 14.61
CA ASN A 100 -8.01 12.56 14.80
C ASN A 100 -7.47 13.81 14.08
N VAL A 101 -6.18 14.12 14.24
CA VAL A 101 -5.55 15.27 13.58
C VAL A 101 -5.60 15.13 12.06
N ILE A 102 -5.28 13.95 11.51
CA ILE A 102 -5.36 13.71 10.06
C ILE A 102 -6.79 13.91 9.55
N ARG A 103 -7.80 13.43 10.27
CA ARG A 103 -9.21 13.61 9.88
C ARG A 103 -9.60 15.09 9.85
N LEU A 104 -9.18 15.87 10.85
CA LEU A 104 -9.53 17.29 10.97
C LEU A 104 -8.72 18.19 10.02
N GLY A 105 -7.47 17.81 9.72
CA GLY A 105 -6.56 18.60 8.90
C GLY A 105 -6.61 18.32 7.40
N MET A 106 -7.46 17.40 6.93
CA MET A 106 -7.60 17.13 5.49
C MET A 106 -8.37 18.26 4.80
N PRO A 107 -7.77 18.99 3.85
CA PRO A 107 -8.46 20.04 3.12
C PRO A 107 -9.53 19.45 2.20
N VAL A 108 -10.73 20.05 2.21
CA VAL A 108 -11.79 19.72 1.26
C VAL A 108 -11.47 20.41 -0.07
N ARG A 109 -11.16 19.62 -1.10
CA ARG A 109 -11.04 20.15 -2.46
C ARG A 109 -12.42 20.25 -3.09
N GLN A 110 -12.79 21.45 -3.53
CA GLN A 110 -13.98 21.68 -4.34
C GLN A 110 -13.55 21.88 -5.80
N GLN A 111 -14.21 21.20 -6.74
CA GLN A 111 -14.11 21.57 -8.15
C GLN A 111 -14.89 22.86 -8.34
N VAL A 112 -14.21 23.90 -8.80
CA VAL A 112 -14.86 25.13 -9.26
C VAL A 112 -15.41 24.83 -10.67
N ALA A 113 -16.67 25.21 -10.90
CA ALA A 113 -17.37 25.05 -12.18
C ALA A 113 -16.80 25.96 -13.27
#